data_AF-A0A4W5MTM3-F1
#
_entry.id   AF-A0A4W5MTM3-F1
#
_cell.length_a   1.000
_cell.length_b   1.000
_cell.length_c   1.000
_cell.angle_alpha   90.00
_cell.angle_beta   90.00
_cell.angle_gamma   90.00
#
_symmetry.space_group_name_H-M   'P 1'
#
loop_
_entity.id
_entity.type
_entity.pdbx_description
1 polymer ?
#
loop_
_entity_poly.entity_id
_entity_poly.type
_entity_poly.pdbx_seq_one_letter_code
_entity_poly.pdbx_strand_id
1 'polypeptide(L)'
;QVKQFKGNAQTTCWDHPKMTELYQVLADLNNIKFSAYRTAMKLRRVQKALRLDLLRLVSVVDVFREQDLQHGEHVMDVVEMIHALTGLYERLEEERRAIVVNIPLCVDMCLNWLLNVYDSGRNGKMRVLSFKTGLVSLCNADVQEKYKCKQVSGPGGLTDQRYLSMLLYEAIQIPRQLGEVAAFGGSNVEPSVRSCFHFIISVVPIRSAQINNLSH
;
A
#
# COMPACT_ATOMS: atom_id res chain seq x y z
N GLN A 1 -21.73 3.42 -4.77
CA GLN A 1 -20.72 4.50 -4.58
C GLN A 1 -21.46 5.79 -4.30
N VAL A 2 -21.26 6.43 -3.15
CA VAL A 2 -22.00 7.64 -2.77
C VAL A 2 -21.07 8.85 -2.98
N LYS A 3 -21.39 9.69 -3.98
CA LYS A 3 -20.88 11.06 -4.04
C LYS A 3 -21.38 11.77 -2.79
N GLN A 4 -20.50 12.21 -1.90
CA GLN A 4 -20.93 12.95 -0.72
C GLN A 4 -21.24 14.39 -1.10
N PHE A 5 -22.43 14.87 -0.69
CA PHE A 5 -22.86 16.25 -0.85
C PHE A 5 -22.19 17.13 0.22
N LYS A 6 -21.47 18.18 -0.18
CA LYS A 6 -21.03 19.22 0.76
C LYS A 6 -22.22 20.14 1.07
N GLY A 7 -22.69 20.16 2.32
CA GLY A 7 -23.87 20.92 2.75
C GLY A 7 -23.80 22.45 2.58
N ASN A 8 -22.62 23.03 2.33
CA ASN A 8 -22.44 24.49 2.18
C ASN A 8 -21.95 24.95 0.80
N ALA A 9 -21.69 24.02 -0.12
CA ALA A 9 -21.32 24.36 -1.50
C ALA A 9 -21.86 23.25 -2.40
N GLN A 10 -22.73 23.59 -3.35
CA GLN A 10 -23.35 22.70 -4.33
C GLN A 10 -22.30 22.06 -5.27
N THR A 11 -21.39 21.28 -4.70
CA THR A 11 -20.25 20.64 -5.37
C THR A 11 -20.21 19.20 -4.91
N THR A 12 -20.16 18.27 -5.86
CA THR A 12 -19.94 16.85 -5.56
C THR A 12 -18.45 16.58 -5.49
N CYS A 13 -17.95 16.05 -4.37
CA CYS A 13 -16.55 15.69 -4.20
C CYS A 13 -16.41 14.17 -4.02
N TRP A 14 -15.36 13.60 -4.62
CA TRP A 14 -15.02 12.18 -4.45
C TRP A 14 -14.30 11.92 -3.13
N ASP A 15 -13.62 12.93 -2.59
CA ASP A 15 -12.90 12.83 -1.34
C ASP A 15 -13.87 13.05 -0.17
N HIS A 16 -13.73 12.19 0.84
CA HIS A 16 -14.37 12.41 2.12
C HIS A 16 -13.88 13.77 2.70
N PRO A 17 -14.72 14.59 3.34
CA PRO A 17 -14.32 15.91 3.86
C PRO A 17 -13.07 15.84 4.75
N LYS A 18 -13.02 14.86 5.66
CA LYS A 18 -11.83 14.62 6.52
C LYS A 18 -10.59 14.19 5.73
N MET A 19 -10.74 13.58 4.55
CA MET A 19 -9.61 13.28 3.68
C MET A 19 -9.08 14.55 3.02
N THR A 20 -9.95 15.46 2.60
CA THR A 20 -9.55 16.79 2.10
C THR A 20 -8.78 17.56 3.17
N GLU A 21 -9.29 17.59 4.41
CA GLU A 21 -8.61 18.20 5.55
C GLU A 21 -7.25 17.55 5.82
N LEU A 22 -7.17 16.22 5.74
CA LEU A 22 -5.91 15.51 5.88
C LEU A 22 -4.88 15.97 4.83
N TYR A 23 -5.25 16.02 3.54
CA TYR A 23 -4.34 16.49 2.48
C TYR A 23 -3.87 17.94 2.69
N GLN A 24 -4.74 18.81 3.21
CA GLN A 24 -4.34 20.18 3.57
C GLN A 24 -3.27 20.17 4.66
N VAL A 25 -3.45 19.37 5.72
CA VAL A 25 -2.44 19.21 6.79
C VAL A 25 -1.13 18.60 6.27
N LEU A 26 -1.18 17.75 5.24
CA LEU A 26 0.03 17.22 4.62
C LEU A 26 0.85 18.30 3.89
N ALA A 27 0.20 19.36 3.40
CA ALA A 27 0.88 20.45 2.69
C ALA A 27 1.81 21.25 3.62
N ASP A 28 1.50 21.34 4.91
CA ASP A 28 2.35 22.01 5.90
C ASP A 28 3.73 21.35 6.05
N LEU A 29 3.86 20.08 5.66
CA LEU A 29 5.12 19.33 5.70
C LEU A 29 6.02 19.60 4.48
N ASN A 30 5.57 20.41 3.50
CA ASN A 30 6.34 20.71 2.30
C ASN A 30 7.66 21.46 2.57
N ASN A 31 7.78 22.10 3.73
CA ASN A 31 8.99 22.81 4.16
C ASN A 31 10.12 21.87 4.62
N ILE A 32 9.87 20.57 4.83
CA ILE A 32 10.90 19.60 5.20
C ILE A 32 11.86 19.42 4.03
N LYS A 33 13.14 19.76 4.22
CA LYS A 33 14.16 19.76 3.15
C LYS A 33 14.40 18.37 2.55
N PHE A 34 14.59 17.36 3.40
CA PHE A 34 14.90 16.01 2.94
C PHE A 34 13.63 15.29 2.47
N SER A 35 13.57 14.94 1.18
CA SER A 35 12.39 14.37 0.54
C SER A 35 11.93 13.04 1.13
N ALA A 36 12.86 12.14 1.46
CA ALA A 36 12.53 10.87 2.10
C ALA A 36 11.87 11.08 3.47
N TYR A 37 12.42 11.99 4.29
CA TYR A 37 11.86 12.33 5.60
C TYR A 37 10.51 13.04 5.48
N ARG A 38 10.37 13.95 4.52
CA ARG A 38 9.10 14.63 4.23
C ARG A 38 8.01 13.63 3.86
N THR A 39 8.31 12.71 2.95
CA THR A 39 7.39 11.65 2.53
C THR A 39 7.04 10.74 3.69
N ALA A 40 8.03 10.34 4.49
CA ALA A 40 7.80 9.53 5.69
C ALA A 40 6.90 10.24 6.72
N MET A 41 7.09 11.53 6.95
CA MET A 41 6.24 12.33 7.85
C MET A 41 4.81 12.46 7.31
N LYS A 42 4.65 12.69 6.00
CA LYS A 42 3.34 12.70 5.34
C LYS A 42 2.65 11.34 5.49
N LEU A 43 3.35 10.25 5.19
CA LEU A 43 2.82 8.89 5.37
C LEU A 43 2.48 8.58 6.82
N ARG A 44 3.27 9.06 7.79
CA ARG A 44 2.97 8.88 9.22
C ARG A 44 1.67 9.58 9.61
N ARG A 45 1.37 10.75 9.05
CA ARG A 45 0.09 11.46 9.26
C ARG A 45 -1.07 10.70 8.64
N VAL A 46 -0.91 10.18 7.41
CA VAL A 46 -1.91 9.32 6.76
C VAL A 46 -2.15 8.07 7.60
N GLN A 47 -1.09 7.36 7.98
CA GLN A 47 -1.13 6.14 8.77
C GLN A 47 -1.96 6.30 10.06
N LYS A 48 -1.70 7.38 10.81
CA LYS A 48 -2.44 7.72 12.04
C LYS A 48 -3.90 8.09 11.79
N ALA A 49 -4.16 8.90 10.76
CA ALA A 49 -5.52 9.31 10.41
C ALA A 49 -6.39 8.12 10.02
N LEU A 50 -5.78 7.11 9.38
CA LEU A 50 -6.43 5.85 9.00
C LEU A 50 -6.37 4.79 10.10
N ARG A 51 -5.70 5.04 11.24
CA ARG A 51 -5.46 4.06 12.32
C ARG A 51 -4.73 2.78 11.89
N LEU A 52 -4.06 2.79 10.74
CA LEU A 52 -3.27 1.64 10.26
C LEU A 52 -2.04 1.41 11.14
N ASP A 53 -1.60 2.43 11.89
CA ASP A 53 -0.54 2.31 12.89
C ASP A 53 -0.91 1.51 14.14
N LEU A 54 -2.18 1.11 14.27
CA LEU A 54 -2.63 0.25 15.36
C LEU A 54 -2.80 -1.21 14.92
N LEU A 55 -2.93 -1.46 13.62
CA LEU A 55 -3.12 -2.79 13.01
C LEU A 55 -1.81 -3.55 12.94
N ARG A 56 -1.73 -4.72 13.58
CA ARG A 56 -0.55 -5.59 13.48
C ARG A 56 -0.56 -6.32 12.14
N LEU A 57 0.62 -6.61 11.60
CA LEU A 57 0.76 -7.36 10.35
C LEU A 57 0.05 -8.72 10.42
N VAL A 58 0.11 -9.42 11.55
CA VAL A 58 -0.58 -10.71 11.74
C VAL A 58 -2.09 -10.58 11.52
N SER A 59 -2.73 -9.58 12.13
CA SER A 59 -4.17 -9.34 11.99
C SER A 59 -4.55 -8.99 10.55
N VAL A 60 -3.69 -8.23 9.87
CA VAL A 60 -3.87 -7.90 8.44
C VAL A 60 -3.84 -9.14 7.56
N VAL A 61 -2.86 -10.03 7.80
CA VAL A 61 -2.70 -11.28 7.04
C VAL A 61 -3.84 -12.26 7.31
N ASP A 62 -4.31 -12.34 8.56
CA ASP A 62 -5.44 -13.20 8.93
C ASP A 62 -6.71 -12.80 8.20
N VAL A 63 -7.04 -11.50 8.13
CA VAL A 63 -8.21 -11.04 7.36
C VAL A 63 -8.05 -11.34 5.87
N PHE A 64 -6.85 -11.20 5.28
CA PHE A 64 -6.63 -11.61 3.89
C PHE A 64 -6.87 -13.10 3.65
N ARG A 65 -6.58 -13.95 4.65
CA ARG A 65 -6.87 -15.39 4.58
C ARG A 65 -8.36 -15.67 4.73
N GLU A 66 -9.00 -15.06 5.71
CA GLU A 66 -10.43 -15.25 6.01
C GLU A 66 -11.34 -14.80 4.86
N GLN A 67 -10.92 -13.77 4.11
CA GLN A 67 -11.67 -13.21 2.97
C GLN A 67 -11.22 -13.78 1.60
N ASP A 68 -10.44 -14.87 1.59
CA ASP A 68 -9.88 -15.54 0.39
C ASP A 68 -9.13 -14.60 -0.59
N LEU A 69 -8.50 -13.55 -0.05
CA LEU A 69 -7.72 -12.60 -0.83
C LEU A 69 -6.33 -13.16 -1.11
N GLN A 70 -6.17 -14.41 -1.57
CA GLN A 70 -4.83 -14.98 -1.81
C GLN A 70 -4.28 -14.63 -3.20
N HIS A 71 -5.14 -14.56 -4.21
CA HIS A 71 -4.77 -14.35 -5.60
C HIS A 71 -4.55 -12.87 -5.92
N GLY A 72 -3.29 -12.42 -6.03
CA GLY A 72 -2.95 -11.01 -6.24
C GLY A 72 -3.51 -10.36 -7.51
N GLU A 73 -3.79 -11.16 -8.55
CA GLU A 73 -4.35 -10.69 -9.83
C GLU A 73 -5.88 -10.51 -9.78
N HIS A 74 -6.57 -11.09 -8.79
CA HIS A 74 -8.01 -10.88 -8.62
C HIS A 74 -8.32 -9.38 -8.47
N VAL A 75 -9.41 -8.95 -9.08
CA VAL A 75 -9.85 -7.56 -9.08
C VAL A 75 -11.06 -7.43 -8.17
N MET A 76 -10.85 -6.79 -7.02
CA MET A 76 -11.85 -6.48 -6.03
C MET A 76 -12.74 -5.33 -6.49
N ASP A 77 -14.03 -5.42 -6.20
CA ASP A 77 -14.94 -4.28 -6.24
C ASP A 77 -15.01 -3.52 -4.90
N VAL A 78 -15.74 -2.40 -4.88
CA VAL A 78 -15.86 -1.55 -3.70
C VAL A 78 -16.50 -2.29 -2.51
N VAL A 79 -17.40 -3.23 -2.76
CA VAL A 79 -18.08 -3.98 -1.70
C VAL A 79 -17.11 -4.98 -1.06
N GLU A 80 -16.33 -5.70 -1.86
CA GLU A 80 -15.26 -6.57 -1.37
C GLU A 80 -14.23 -5.79 -0.55
N MET A 81 -13.83 -4.60 -1.02
CA MET A 81 -12.92 -3.71 -0.27
C MET A 81 -13.52 -3.27 1.06
N ILE A 82 -14.79 -2.89 1.09
CA ILE A 82 -15.49 -2.49 2.32
C ILE A 82 -15.55 -3.66 3.31
N HIS A 83 -15.95 -4.85 2.87
CA HIS A 83 -16.00 -6.03 3.76
C HIS A 83 -14.64 -6.35 4.37
N ALA A 84 -13.57 -6.36 3.57
CA ALA A 84 -12.22 -6.61 4.08
C ALA A 84 -11.76 -5.53 5.08
N LEU A 85 -12.03 -4.25 4.81
CA LEU A 85 -11.70 -3.15 5.72
C LEU A 85 -12.52 -3.20 7.01
N THR A 86 -13.81 -3.52 6.94
CA THR A 86 -14.67 -3.69 8.11
C THR A 86 -14.12 -4.78 9.02
N GLY A 87 -13.80 -5.96 8.48
CA GLY A 87 -13.21 -7.04 9.26
C GLY A 87 -11.88 -6.67 9.93
N LEU A 88 -11.05 -5.84 9.28
CA LEU A 88 -9.81 -5.33 9.89
C LEU A 88 -10.07 -4.42 11.10
N TYR A 89 -11.02 -3.49 10.99
CA TYR A 89 -11.30 -2.54 12.07
C TYR A 89 -12.13 -3.15 13.20
N GLU A 90 -12.99 -4.13 12.92
CA GLU A 90 -13.64 -4.96 13.94
C GLU A 90 -12.60 -5.74 14.75
N ARG A 91 -11.67 -6.43 14.05
CA ARG A 91 -10.56 -7.14 14.72
C ARG A 91 -9.70 -6.19 15.56
N LEU A 92 -9.45 -4.97 15.08
CA LEU A 92 -8.72 -3.95 15.86
C LEU A 92 -9.43 -3.59 17.17
N GLU A 93 -10.75 -3.38 17.11
CA GLU A 93 -11.55 -3.03 18.28
C GLU A 93 -11.60 -4.19 19.29
N GLU A 94 -11.76 -5.43 18.81
CA GLU A 94 -11.73 -6.64 19.64
C GLU A 94 -10.38 -6.85 20.33
N GLU A 95 -9.27 -6.71 19.60
CA GLU A 95 -7.91 -6.86 20.13
C GLU A 95 -7.53 -5.74 21.11
N ARG A 96 -8.09 -4.54 20.94
CA ARG A 96 -7.77 -3.36 21.75
C ARG A 96 -9.00 -2.82 22.47
N ARG A 97 -9.56 -3.62 23.39
CA ARG A 97 -10.74 -3.29 24.22
C ARG A 97 -10.71 -1.92 24.94
N ALA A 98 -9.55 -1.30 25.09
CA ALA A 98 -9.41 0.05 25.66
C ALA A 98 -9.64 1.19 24.65
N ILE A 99 -9.83 0.91 23.36
CA ILE A 99 -9.95 1.90 22.28
C ILE A 99 -11.28 1.70 21.58
N VAL A 100 -12.13 2.73 21.59
CA VAL A 100 -13.33 2.76 20.76
C VAL A 100 -12.96 3.16 19.33
N VAL A 101 -13.36 2.36 18.35
CA VAL A 101 -13.10 2.60 16.94
C VAL A 101 -14.39 3.03 16.25
N ASN A 102 -14.39 4.21 15.62
CA ASN A 102 -15.48 4.55 14.70
C ASN A 102 -15.24 3.79 13.39
N ILE A 103 -15.66 2.52 13.37
CA ILE A 103 -15.43 1.59 12.26
C ILE A 103 -15.93 2.16 10.93
N PRO A 104 -17.18 2.67 10.80
CA PRO A 104 -17.66 3.24 9.54
C PRO A 104 -16.75 4.33 8.98
N LEU A 105 -16.31 5.26 9.83
CA LEU A 105 -15.41 6.34 9.41
C LEU A 105 -14.03 5.82 9.00
N CYS A 106 -13.48 4.83 9.73
CA CYS A 106 -12.17 4.27 9.42
C CYS A 106 -12.20 3.52 8.08
N VAL A 107 -13.28 2.78 7.81
CA VAL A 107 -13.52 2.12 6.52
C VAL A 107 -13.61 3.16 5.41
N ASP A 108 -14.46 4.18 5.55
CA ASP A 108 -14.63 5.23 4.52
C ASP A 108 -13.32 5.95 4.20
N MET A 109 -12.58 6.37 5.23
CA MET A 109 -11.30 7.06 5.07
C MET A 109 -10.24 6.18 4.43
N CYS A 110 -10.14 4.91 4.85
CA CYS A 110 -9.14 3.97 4.31
C CYS A 110 -9.47 3.58 2.86
N LEU A 111 -10.74 3.31 2.56
CA LEU A 111 -11.21 3.08 1.21
C LEU A 111 -10.91 4.28 0.30
N ASN A 112 -11.22 5.50 0.77
CA ASN A 112 -10.95 6.72 0.00
C ASN A 112 -9.45 6.88 -0.30
N TRP A 113 -8.59 6.66 0.68
CA TRP A 113 -7.14 6.66 0.49
C TRP A 113 -6.70 5.62 -0.54
N LEU A 114 -7.11 4.36 -0.38
CA LEU A 114 -6.72 3.28 -1.28
C LEU A 114 -7.19 3.55 -2.72
N LEU A 115 -8.43 4.00 -2.91
CA LEU A 115 -8.95 4.36 -4.24
C LEU A 115 -8.21 5.56 -4.85
N ASN A 116 -7.79 6.54 -4.04
CA ASN A 116 -6.97 7.64 -4.52
C ASN A 116 -5.59 7.14 -5.01
N VAL A 117 -4.99 6.20 -4.29
CA VAL A 117 -3.68 5.62 -4.65
C VAL A 117 -3.77 4.72 -5.88
N TYR A 118 -4.74 3.81 -5.94
CA TYR A 118 -4.75 2.69 -6.88
C TYR A 118 -5.88 2.71 -7.93
N ASP A 119 -6.90 3.53 -7.76
CA ASP A 119 -8.07 3.64 -8.65
C ASP A 119 -8.27 5.09 -9.14
N SER A 120 -7.20 5.71 -9.65
CA SER A 120 -7.26 7.10 -10.15
C SER A 120 -8.26 7.30 -11.30
N GLY A 121 -8.59 6.23 -12.04
CA GLY A 121 -9.63 6.21 -13.06
C GLY A 121 -11.06 6.18 -12.53
N ARG A 122 -11.23 6.02 -11.20
CA ARG A 122 -12.52 5.99 -10.49
C ARG A 122 -13.48 4.91 -11.01
N ASN A 123 -12.92 3.77 -11.39
CA ASN A 123 -13.65 2.63 -11.91
C ASN A 123 -14.20 1.73 -10.79
N GLY A 124 -13.85 1.99 -9.53
CA GLY A 124 -14.32 1.24 -8.37
C GLY A 124 -13.75 -0.18 -8.32
N LYS A 125 -12.58 -0.39 -8.92
CA LYS A 125 -11.93 -1.70 -9.07
C LYS A 125 -10.47 -1.60 -8.63
N MET A 126 -9.99 -2.60 -7.90
CA MET A 126 -8.62 -2.64 -7.40
C MET A 126 -8.08 -4.06 -7.39
N ARG A 127 -6.83 -4.26 -7.81
CA ARG A 127 -6.20 -5.58 -7.67
C ARG A 127 -5.98 -5.91 -6.20
N VAL A 128 -6.11 -7.19 -5.84
CA VAL A 128 -5.76 -7.69 -4.51
C VAL A 128 -4.31 -7.34 -4.14
N LEU A 129 -3.37 -7.41 -5.09
CA LEU A 129 -1.98 -7.02 -4.84
C LEU A 129 -1.84 -5.55 -4.42
N SER A 130 -2.57 -4.64 -5.08
CA SER A 130 -2.61 -3.21 -4.75
C SER A 130 -3.17 -2.98 -3.34
N PHE A 131 -4.31 -3.63 -3.05
CA PHE A 131 -4.97 -3.55 -1.74
C PHE A 131 -4.05 -4.03 -0.61
N LYS A 132 -3.43 -5.20 -0.78
CA LYS A 132 -2.45 -5.75 0.15
C LYS A 132 -1.26 -4.83 0.35
N THR A 133 -0.68 -4.34 -0.75
CA THR A 133 0.52 -3.49 -0.71
C THR A 133 0.24 -2.21 0.06
N GLY A 134 -0.91 -1.55 -0.17
CA GLY A 134 -1.30 -0.34 0.55
C GLY A 134 -1.44 -0.58 2.06
N LEU A 135 -2.11 -1.67 2.46
CA LEU A 135 -2.33 -1.99 3.87
C LEU A 135 -1.06 -2.46 4.58
N VAL A 136 -0.30 -3.38 3.98
CA VAL A 136 0.95 -3.92 4.55
C VAL A 136 1.99 -2.81 4.72
N SER A 137 2.10 -1.90 3.74
CA SER A 137 3.05 -0.78 3.83
C SER A 137 2.80 0.11 5.05
N LEU A 138 1.52 0.32 5.40
CA LEU A 138 1.09 1.24 6.44
C LEU A 138 0.71 0.56 7.76
N CYS A 139 0.67 -0.77 7.85
CA CYS A 139 0.38 -1.45 9.12
C CYS A 139 1.53 -1.29 10.14
N ASN A 140 1.26 -1.63 11.39
CA ASN A 140 2.25 -1.65 12.47
C ASN A 140 3.03 -2.97 12.48
N ALA A 141 4.18 -2.95 11.83
CA ALA A 141 5.15 -4.03 11.84
C ALA A 141 6.52 -3.50 11.47
N ASP A 142 7.55 -4.26 11.84
CA ASP A 142 8.91 -3.91 11.48
C ASP A 142 9.09 -3.99 9.96
N VAL A 143 9.97 -3.12 9.45
CA VAL A 143 10.25 -3.03 8.02
C VAL A 143 10.69 -4.39 7.45
N GLN A 144 11.50 -5.14 8.21
CA GLN A 144 11.93 -6.49 7.81
C GLN A 144 10.77 -7.48 7.70
N GLU A 145 9.77 -7.42 8.58
CA GLU A 145 8.60 -8.29 8.54
C GLU A 145 7.72 -7.97 7.34
N LYS A 146 7.52 -6.67 7.03
CA LYS A 146 6.79 -6.22 5.85
C LYS A 146 7.43 -6.72 4.56
N TYR A 147 8.76 -6.63 4.44
CA TYR A 147 9.48 -7.13 3.26
C TYR A 147 9.43 -8.66 3.12
N LYS A 148 9.43 -9.39 4.24
CA LYS A 148 9.33 -10.86 4.25
C LYS A 148 7.89 -11.37 4.14
N CYS A 149 6.91 -10.48 4.13
CA CYS A 149 5.51 -10.87 4.10
C CYS A 149 5.20 -11.57 2.77
N LYS A 150 4.77 -12.83 2.84
CA LYS A 150 4.43 -13.64 1.66
C LYS A 150 3.31 -13.03 0.81
N GLN A 151 2.49 -12.17 1.41
CA GLN A 151 1.42 -11.46 0.72
C GLN A 151 1.93 -10.44 -0.32
N VAL A 152 3.21 -10.08 -0.22
CA VAL A 152 3.95 -9.23 -1.17
C VAL A 152 5.23 -9.93 -1.67
N SER A 153 5.31 -11.26 -1.56
CA SER A 153 6.41 -12.07 -2.12
C SER A 153 5.90 -12.93 -3.28
N GLY A 154 6.77 -13.25 -4.23
CA GLY A 154 6.38 -14.09 -5.37
C GLY A 154 5.99 -15.53 -4.97
N PRO A 155 5.33 -16.28 -5.87
CA PRO A 155 4.91 -17.66 -5.62
C PRO A 155 6.06 -18.53 -5.11
N GLY A 156 5.83 -19.30 -4.05
CA GLY A 156 6.87 -20.17 -3.46
C GLY A 156 7.97 -19.45 -2.67
N GLY A 157 7.85 -18.14 -2.42
CA GLY A 157 8.87 -17.35 -1.70
C GLY A 157 10.05 -16.92 -2.57
N LEU A 158 9.99 -17.18 -3.89
CA LEU A 158 10.95 -16.71 -4.87
C LEU A 158 10.36 -15.48 -5.58
N THR A 159 11.15 -14.42 -5.70
CA THR A 159 10.75 -13.20 -6.41
C THR A 159 11.55 -13.11 -7.70
N ASP A 160 10.85 -13.29 -8.83
CA ASP A 160 11.43 -13.06 -10.14
C ASP A 160 11.36 -11.57 -10.54
N GLN A 161 11.96 -11.24 -11.67
CA GLN A 161 12.03 -9.85 -12.15
C GLN A 161 10.63 -9.27 -12.40
N ARG A 162 9.71 -10.08 -12.91
CA ARG A 162 8.33 -9.69 -13.19
C ARG A 162 7.60 -9.33 -11.91
N TYR A 163 7.67 -10.19 -10.90
CA TYR A 163 7.03 -9.96 -9.62
C TYR A 163 7.61 -8.75 -8.89
N LEU A 164 8.94 -8.59 -8.88
CA LEU A 164 9.58 -7.39 -8.32
C LEU A 164 9.08 -6.13 -9.03
N SER A 165 8.97 -6.16 -10.36
CA SER A 165 8.44 -5.04 -11.13
C SER A 165 7.00 -4.71 -10.74
N MET A 166 6.13 -5.71 -10.58
CA MET A 166 4.75 -5.50 -10.14
C MET A 166 4.70 -4.90 -8.74
N LEU A 167 5.46 -5.46 -7.78
CA LEU A 167 5.49 -4.96 -6.41
C LEU A 167 6.00 -3.52 -6.32
N LEU A 168 7.10 -3.20 -7.00
CA LEU A 168 7.63 -1.84 -7.04
C LEU A 168 6.64 -0.88 -7.71
N TYR A 169 5.92 -1.34 -8.73
CA TYR A 169 4.87 -0.56 -9.38
C TYR A 169 3.70 -0.25 -8.41
N GLU A 170 3.30 -1.19 -7.56
CA GLU A 170 2.29 -0.92 -6.52
C GLU A 170 2.82 0.01 -5.42
N ALA A 171 4.08 -0.18 -5.01
CA ALA A 171 4.70 0.61 -3.95
C ALA A 171 4.90 2.08 -4.37
N ILE A 172 5.28 2.33 -5.63
CA ILE A 172 5.55 3.70 -6.13
C ILE A 172 4.27 4.54 -6.25
N GLN A 173 3.08 3.93 -6.28
CA GLN A 173 1.82 4.67 -6.29
C GLN A 173 1.60 5.46 -5.00
N ILE A 174 2.08 4.97 -3.86
CA ILE A 174 1.93 5.61 -2.55
C ILE A 174 2.60 7.00 -2.52
N PRO A 175 3.91 7.15 -2.79
CA PRO A 175 4.54 8.46 -2.86
C PRO A 175 4.04 9.28 -4.05
N ARG A 176 3.59 8.65 -5.15
CA ARG A 176 2.93 9.36 -6.26
C ARG A 176 1.67 10.07 -5.82
N GLN A 177 0.82 9.41 -5.03
CA GLN A 177 -0.40 10.01 -4.49
C GLN A 177 -0.11 11.20 -3.56
N LEU A 178 1.06 11.23 -2.93
CA LEU A 178 1.52 12.34 -2.09
C LEU A 178 2.23 13.46 -2.88
N GLY A 179 2.38 13.32 -4.20
CA GLY A 179 3.14 14.26 -5.04
C GLY A 179 4.66 14.17 -4.85
N GLU A 180 5.18 13.08 -4.29
CA GLU A 180 6.60 12.92 -3.91
C GLU A 180 7.36 11.96 -4.83
N VAL A 181 6.72 11.38 -5.86
CA VAL A 181 7.31 10.33 -6.73
C VAL A 181 8.64 10.70 -7.37
N ALA A 182 8.87 11.98 -7.68
CA ALA A 182 10.13 12.45 -8.26
C ALA A 182 11.33 12.17 -7.34
N ALA A 183 11.13 12.17 -6.02
CA ALA A 183 12.16 11.84 -5.05
C ALA A 183 12.53 10.34 -5.00
N PHE A 184 11.73 9.48 -5.66
CA PHE A 184 11.86 8.02 -5.64
C PHE A 184 12.17 7.44 -7.03
N GLY A 185 12.78 8.24 -7.93
CA GLY A 185 13.18 7.79 -9.26
C GLY A 185 12.09 7.90 -10.33
N GLY A 186 10.94 8.50 -10.00
CA GLY A 186 9.82 8.64 -10.93
C GLY A 186 8.92 7.40 -10.96
N SER A 187 7.91 7.42 -11.84
CA SER A 187 6.92 6.33 -11.92
C SER A 187 7.41 5.09 -12.67
N ASN A 188 8.50 5.19 -13.43
CA ASN A 188 9.09 4.05 -14.11
C ASN A 188 9.98 3.27 -13.13
N VAL A 189 9.57 2.03 -12.81
CA VAL A 189 10.26 1.18 -11.84
C VAL A 189 11.35 0.30 -12.46
N GLU A 190 11.42 0.19 -13.79
CA GLU A 190 12.37 -0.70 -14.47
C GLU A 190 13.84 -0.45 -14.09
N PRO A 191 14.34 0.80 -13.95
CA PRO A 191 15.73 1.02 -13.54
C PRO A 191 16.03 0.42 -12.17
N SER A 192 15.08 0.54 -11.23
CA SER A 192 15.20 -0.03 -9.87
C SER A 192 15.18 -1.56 -9.91
N VAL A 193 14.32 -2.15 -10.74
CA VAL A 193 14.28 -3.61 -10.95
C VAL A 193 15.62 -4.12 -11.51
N ARG A 194 16.14 -3.49 -12.57
CA ARG A 194 17.43 -3.86 -13.17
C ARG A 194 18.58 -3.74 -12.17
N SER A 195 18.61 -2.64 -11.41
CA SER A 195 19.62 -2.42 -10.38
C SER A 195 19.60 -3.49 -9.29
N CYS A 196 18.41 -3.93 -8.86
CA CYS A 196 18.26 -4.96 -7.84
C CYS A 196 18.84 -6.31 -8.31
N PHE A 197 18.48 -6.73 -9.53
CA PHE A 197 18.99 -7.99 -10.09
C PHE A 197 20.49 -7.93 -10.41
N HIS A 198 21.00 -6.80 -10.88
CA HIS A 198 22.44 -6.61 -11.07
C HIS A 198 23.20 -6.72 -9.74
N PHE A 199 22.68 -6.11 -8.66
CA PHE A 199 23.28 -6.22 -7.33
C PHE A 199 23.31 -7.67 -6.85
N ILE A 200 22.22 -8.43 -7.00
CA ILE A 200 22.18 -9.86 -6.64
C ILE A 200 23.23 -10.66 -7.42
N ILE A 201 23.35 -10.44 -8.73
CA ILE A 201 24.37 -11.09 -9.57
C ILE A 201 25.79 -10.72 -9.11
N SER A 202 26.01 -9.49 -8.64
CA SER A 202 27.33 -9.03 -8.17
C SER A 202 27.70 -9.51 -6.75
N VAL A 203 26.71 -9.78 -5.90
CA VAL A 203 26.91 -10.14 -4.48
C VAL A 203 26.81 -11.65 -4.25
N VAL A 204 26.09 -12.37 -5.11
CA VAL A 204 26.18 -13.83 -5.19
C VAL A 204 27.29 -14.14 -6.19
N PRO A 205 28.55 -14.39 -5.77
CA PRO A 205 29.54 -14.90 -6.69
C PRO A 205 28.96 -16.17 -7.27
N ILE A 206 28.73 -16.17 -8.58
CA ILE A 206 28.48 -17.40 -9.34
C ILE A 206 29.65 -18.29 -8.98
N ARG A 207 29.44 -19.31 -8.13
CA ARG A 207 30.46 -20.33 -7.91
C ARG A 207 30.76 -20.86 -9.30
N SER A 208 31.99 -20.65 -9.72
CA SER A 208 32.60 -21.09 -10.96
C SER A 208 32.54 -22.62 -11.07
N ALA A 209 31.36 -23.16 -11.36
CA ALA A 209 31.10 -24.58 -11.54
C ALA A 209 29.98 -24.89 -12.54
N GLN A 210 29.38 -23.91 -13.21
CA GLN A 210 28.41 -24.16 -14.29
C GLN A 210 28.64 -23.35 -15.59
N ILE A 211 29.79 -22.70 -15.73
CA ILE A 211 30.27 -22.26 -17.06
C ILE A 211 31.11 -23.42 -17.62
N ASN A 212 30.45 -24.49 -18.07
CA ASN A 212 31.06 -25.56 -18.89
C ASN A 212 30.01 -26.39 -19.63
N ASN A 213 28.88 -25.78 -20.05
CA ASN A 213 27.91 -26.44 -20.94
C ASN A 213 27.23 -25.46 -21.91
N LEU A 214 27.97 -24.46 -22.39
CA LEU A 214 27.60 -23.64 -23.56
C LEU A 214 28.72 -23.61 -24.59
N SER A 215 29.36 -24.77 -24.78
CA SER A 215 30.21 -25.05 -25.92
C SER A 215 29.98 -26.50 -26.34
N HIS A 216 28.82 -26.76 -26.94
CA HIS A 216 28.60 -27.65 -28.08
C HIS A 216 27.18 -27.49 -28.60
#